data_AF-A0AAW2XHK6-F1
#
_entry.id   AF-A0AAW2XHK6-F1
#
_cell.length_a   1.000
_cell.length_b   1.000
_cell.length_c   1.000
_cell.angle_alpha   90.00
_cell.angle_beta   90.00
_cell.angle_gamma   90.00
#
_symmetry.space_group_name_H-M   'P 1'
#
loop_
_entity.id
_entity.type
_entity.pdbx_description
1 polymer ?
#
loop_
_entity_poly.entity_id
_entity_poly.type
_entity_poly.pdbx_seq_one_letter_code
_entity_poly.pdbx_strand_id
1 'polypeptide(L)'
;MVDVTNQVGLDLNLATSHEWLFAPLQFISGLGPRKAASLQRSLVRAGAIFTRKDLLTSHGLGKKVFINAVGFLRVRRSGLTSSSSQFIDLLDDTRIHPESYSLAQDLAKDIYREDGNDDANDDDVLEMAIEHVREKPHLLRAVDVHEYAEQKNRLNKKETLNDIRLELMEGFQDRRRPYVEPSQDEEFYMISGETEEALSEGRIVQATVRRVQAQRAICVLESGLTGMLSKEDYTDDWRDINELTDKLREGDILTCRIKSIQKNRYQVFLTCRESEMRNNRFQNHRNMDPYYHEERSAVHTEQEKARKEKELAKHFKPRMIVHPRFQNITADEAIEFLSDKDPGESVIRPSSRGPSFLTLTLKVYDGVFAHKDIVEGGKEHKDITSLLRIGKTLKIGEDTFEDLDEVMDRYVDPLVAHLKGMLNYRKFRRGTKTEVDELLRIEKAENPMSVLLWNIS
;
A
#
# COMPACT_ATOMS: atom_id res chain seq x y z
N MET A 1 0.70 -10.51 -8.29
CA MET A 1 1.41 -10.71 -9.57
C MET A 1 2.29 -11.95 -9.56
N VAL A 2 3.20 -12.10 -8.59
CA VAL A 2 4.07 -13.29 -8.48
C VAL A 2 3.24 -14.58 -8.47
N ASP A 3 2.29 -14.73 -7.54
CA ASP A 3 1.52 -15.97 -7.39
C ASP A 3 0.83 -16.42 -8.69
N VAL A 4 0.03 -15.53 -9.29
CA VAL A 4 -0.71 -15.82 -10.53
C VAL A 4 0.25 -16.13 -11.68
N THR A 5 1.37 -15.41 -11.80
CA THR A 5 2.34 -15.64 -12.88
C THR A 5 2.98 -17.03 -12.76
N ASN A 6 3.34 -17.44 -11.55
CA ASN A 6 3.92 -18.77 -11.31
C ASN A 6 2.88 -19.88 -11.46
N GLN A 7 1.62 -19.64 -11.09
CA GLN A 7 0.53 -20.61 -11.32
C GLN A 7 0.28 -20.85 -12.82
N VAL A 8 0.25 -19.79 -13.63
CA VAL A 8 0.01 -19.88 -15.08
C VAL A 8 1.24 -20.42 -15.80
N GLY A 9 2.43 -20.00 -15.38
CA GLY A 9 3.69 -20.28 -16.07
C GLY A 9 3.89 -19.42 -17.31
N LEU A 10 5.06 -19.56 -17.93
CA LEU A 10 5.45 -18.80 -19.11
C LEU A 10 6.09 -19.71 -20.16
N ASP A 11 5.54 -19.68 -21.37
CA ASP A 11 6.11 -20.37 -22.54
C ASP A 11 7.25 -19.54 -23.14
N LEU A 12 8.46 -20.07 -23.04
CA LEU A 12 9.67 -19.40 -23.49
C LEU A 12 9.76 -19.25 -25.01
N ASN A 13 9.32 -20.25 -25.78
CA ASN A 13 9.42 -20.22 -27.24
C ASN A 13 8.38 -19.29 -27.85
N LEU A 14 7.17 -19.28 -27.29
CA LEU A 14 6.14 -18.31 -27.67
C LEU A 14 6.55 -16.89 -27.28
N ALA A 15 7.12 -16.70 -26.08
CA ALA A 15 7.61 -15.39 -25.67
C ALA A 15 8.76 -14.89 -26.56
N THR A 16 9.64 -15.79 -26.98
CA THR A 16 10.73 -15.44 -27.93
C THR A 16 10.19 -14.97 -29.28
N SER A 17 9.02 -15.46 -29.70
CA SER A 17 8.36 -15.03 -30.94
C SER A 17 7.59 -13.71 -30.81
N HIS A 18 7.20 -13.33 -29.58
CA HIS A 18 6.39 -12.14 -29.31
C HIS A 18 6.88 -11.40 -28.07
N GLU A 19 7.55 -10.26 -28.27
CA GLU A 19 8.25 -9.55 -27.20
C GLU A 19 7.36 -9.17 -25.99
N TRP A 20 6.09 -8.82 -26.23
CA TRP A 20 5.14 -8.45 -25.17
C TRP A 20 4.85 -9.57 -24.18
N LEU A 21 5.06 -10.84 -24.56
CA LEU A 21 4.90 -12.00 -23.67
C LEU A 21 6.04 -12.14 -22.66
N PHE A 22 7.13 -11.39 -22.77
CA PHE A 22 8.18 -11.37 -21.75
C PHE A 22 7.84 -10.52 -20.52
N ALA A 23 6.82 -9.65 -20.58
CA ALA A 23 6.46 -8.78 -19.47
C ALA A 23 6.24 -9.51 -18.12
N PRO A 24 5.60 -10.71 -18.09
CA PRO A 24 5.44 -11.47 -16.85
C PRO A 24 6.73 -12.12 -16.32
N LEU A 25 7.78 -12.26 -17.13
CA LEU A 25 9.01 -12.98 -16.77
C LEU A 25 9.67 -12.46 -15.49
N GLN A 26 9.55 -11.15 -15.23
CA GLN A 26 10.08 -10.53 -14.01
C GLN A 26 9.40 -10.99 -12.71
N PHE A 27 8.21 -11.58 -12.79
CA PHE A 27 7.43 -12.06 -11.65
C PHE A 27 7.56 -13.56 -11.40
N ILE A 28 8.33 -14.27 -12.23
CA ILE A 28 8.66 -15.69 -12.00
C ILE A 28 9.60 -15.80 -10.80
N SER A 29 9.37 -16.81 -9.97
CA SER A 29 10.14 -17.06 -8.76
C SER A 29 11.64 -17.16 -9.06
N GLY A 30 12.46 -16.43 -8.30
CA GLY A 30 13.91 -16.36 -8.49
C GLY A 30 14.38 -15.33 -9.55
N LEU A 31 13.47 -14.88 -10.42
CA LEU A 31 13.69 -13.77 -11.34
C LEU A 31 13.27 -12.44 -10.71
N GLY A 32 13.77 -11.37 -11.32
CA GLY A 32 13.40 -9.99 -11.03
C GLY A 32 13.75 -9.15 -12.26
N PRO A 33 13.44 -7.85 -12.28
CA PRO A 33 13.51 -7.04 -13.50
C PRO A 33 14.85 -7.15 -14.24
N ARG A 34 15.97 -7.08 -13.50
CA ARG A 34 17.32 -7.20 -14.06
C ARG A 34 17.61 -8.58 -14.67
N LYS A 35 17.25 -9.66 -13.96
CA LYS A 35 17.51 -11.04 -14.40
C LYS A 35 16.60 -11.43 -15.57
N ALA A 36 15.33 -11.02 -15.52
CA ALA A 36 14.37 -11.23 -16.59
C ALA A 36 14.81 -10.53 -17.88
N ALA A 37 15.23 -9.27 -17.81
CA ALA A 37 15.75 -8.55 -18.99
C ALA A 37 17.02 -9.20 -19.57
N SER A 38 17.91 -9.72 -18.72
CA SER A 38 19.10 -10.45 -19.18
C SER A 38 18.74 -11.76 -19.87
N LEU A 39 17.79 -12.51 -19.29
CA LEU A 39 17.30 -13.77 -19.85
C LEU A 39 16.58 -13.53 -21.18
N GLN A 40 15.67 -12.56 -21.25
CA GLN A 40 14.98 -12.16 -22.48
C GLN A 40 15.97 -11.87 -23.62
N ARG A 41 17.01 -11.05 -23.38
CA ARG A 41 18.03 -10.76 -24.41
C ARG A 41 18.78 -12.01 -24.86
N SER A 42 19.03 -12.94 -23.95
CA SER A 42 19.69 -14.21 -24.27
C SER A 42 18.78 -15.12 -25.12
N LEU A 43 17.50 -15.20 -24.77
CA LEU A 43 16.49 -15.99 -25.48
C LEU A 43 16.25 -15.47 -26.90
N VAL A 44 16.04 -14.16 -27.05
CA VAL A 44 15.85 -13.51 -28.36
C VAL A 44 17.06 -13.71 -29.27
N ARG A 45 18.29 -13.70 -28.70
CA ARG A 45 19.51 -13.98 -29.47
C ARG A 45 19.61 -15.44 -29.94
N ALA A 46 19.21 -16.38 -29.09
CA ALA A 46 19.23 -17.81 -29.44
C ALA A 46 18.10 -18.21 -30.40
N GLY A 47 16.95 -17.53 -30.32
CA GLY A 47 15.79 -17.72 -31.17
C GLY A 47 14.90 -18.90 -30.77
N ALA A 48 15.45 -19.97 -30.20
CA ALA A 48 14.71 -21.15 -29.77
C ALA A 48 15.38 -21.86 -28.58
N ILE A 49 14.56 -22.49 -27.74
CA ILE A 49 14.98 -23.43 -26.70
C ILE A 49 14.29 -24.78 -26.91
N PHE A 50 15.05 -25.85 -26.67
CA PHE A 50 14.56 -27.23 -26.81
C PHE A 50 14.56 -28.00 -25.48
N THR A 51 15.39 -27.59 -24.52
CA THR A 51 15.34 -28.16 -23.16
C THR A 51 15.45 -27.10 -22.08
N ARG A 52 14.76 -27.32 -20.96
CA ARG A 52 14.93 -26.50 -19.74
C ARG A 52 16.37 -26.47 -19.26
N LYS A 53 17.18 -27.50 -19.49
CA LYS A 53 18.59 -27.53 -19.05
C LYS A 53 19.43 -26.42 -19.69
N ASP A 54 19.07 -25.97 -20.89
CA ASP A 54 19.76 -24.88 -21.60
C ASP A 54 19.69 -23.55 -20.84
N LEU A 55 18.68 -23.37 -19.99
CA LEU A 55 18.54 -22.20 -19.14
C LEU A 55 19.74 -22.06 -18.19
N LEU A 56 20.23 -23.19 -17.67
CA LEU A 56 21.38 -23.25 -16.76
C LEU A 56 22.72 -23.14 -17.52
N THR A 57 22.87 -23.84 -18.65
CA THR A 57 24.13 -23.96 -19.38
C THR A 57 24.37 -22.82 -20.37
N SER A 58 23.37 -22.51 -21.21
CA SER A 58 23.49 -21.62 -22.36
C SER A 58 22.98 -20.21 -22.08
N HIS A 59 22.00 -20.06 -21.18
CA HIS A 59 21.38 -18.75 -20.87
C HIS A 59 21.83 -18.11 -19.55
N GLY A 60 22.78 -18.73 -18.84
CA GLY A 60 23.49 -18.12 -17.72
C GLY A 60 22.65 -17.92 -16.45
N LEU A 61 21.56 -18.67 -16.27
CA LEU A 61 20.83 -18.67 -15.00
C LEU A 61 21.66 -19.38 -13.94
N GLY A 62 22.03 -18.69 -12.86
CA GLY A 62 22.74 -19.32 -11.75
C GLY A 62 21.92 -20.45 -11.10
N LYS A 63 22.59 -21.51 -10.61
CA LYS A 63 21.97 -22.73 -10.07
C LYS A 63 20.77 -22.50 -9.13
N LYS A 64 20.89 -21.58 -8.17
CA LYS A 64 19.78 -21.25 -7.23
C LYS A 64 18.59 -20.62 -7.95
N VAL A 65 18.85 -19.75 -8.93
CA VAL A 65 17.81 -19.09 -9.72
C VAL A 65 17.12 -20.10 -10.62
N PHE A 66 17.89 -21.00 -11.23
CA PHE A 66 17.37 -22.08 -12.05
C PHE A 66 16.37 -22.95 -11.27
N ILE A 67 16.77 -23.48 -10.10
CA ILE A 67 15.91 -24.30 -9.23
C ILE A 67 14.61 -23.56 -8.87
N ASN A 68 14.70 -22.27 -8.55
CA ASN A 68 13.52 -21.50 -8.16
C ASN A 68 12.58 -21.18 -9.34
N ALA A 69 13.10 -21.07 -10.57
CA ALA A 69 12.33 -20.57 -11.71
C ALA A 69 11.83 -21.67 -12.64
N VAL A 70 12.59 -22.76 -12.80
CA VAL A 70 12.44 -23.70 -13.92
C VAL A 70 11.09 -24.43 -13.94
N GLY A 71 10.48 -24.70 -12.80
CA GLY A 71 9.15 -25.33 -12.72
C GLY A 71 8.02 -24.47 -13.30
N PHE A 72 8.27 -23.17 -13.47
CA PHE A 72 7.30 -22.20 -14.00
C PHE A 72 7.59 -21.80 -15.46
N LEU A 73 8.73 -22.25 -16.01
CA LEU A 73 9.16 -21.93 -17.37
C LEU A 73 8.92 -23.14 -18.28
N ARG A 74 7.95 -22.99 -19.17
CA ARG A 74 7.51 -24.03 -20.09
C ARG A 74 8.32 -23.98 -21.39
N VAL A 75 8.78 -25.14 -21.85
CA VAL A 75 9.39 -25.31 -23.17
C VAL A 75 8.49 -26.26 -23.96
N ARG A 76 7.90 -25.75 -25.03
CA ARG A 76 7.02 -26.52 -25.91
C ARG A 76 7.33 -26.24 -27.37
N ARG A 77 6.80 -27.08 -28.26
CA ARG A 77 6.88 -26.88 -29.72
C ARG A 77 5.96 -25.72 -30.17
N SER A 78 6.32 -24.49 -29.82
CA SER A 78 5.60 -23.25 -30.16
C SER A 78 6.52 -22.25 -30.85
N GLY A 79 5.92 -21.29 -31.58
CA GLY A 79 6.70 -20.24 -32.24
C GLY A 79 7.66 -20.81 -33.29
N LEU A 80 8.92 -20.37 -33.24
CA LEU A 80 9.96 -20.81 -34.18
C LEU A 80 10.32 -22.31 -34.06
N THR A 81 10.01 -22.97 -32.95
CA THR A 81 10.28 -24.41 -32.78
C THR A 81 9.18 -25.31 -33.36
N SER A 82 8.04 -24.75 -33.77
CA SER A 82 6.95 -25.52 -34.37
C SER A 82 7.33 -26.21 -35.69
N SER A 83 8.30 -25.69 -36.44
CA SER A 83 8.81 -26.29 -37.68
C SER A 83 10.10 -27.10 -37.48
N SER A 84 10.61 -27.19 -36.26
CA SER A 84 11.86 -27.90 -35.96
C SER A 84 11.63 -29.39 -35.73
N SER A 85 12.55 -30.22 -36.21
CA SER A 85 12.57 -31.68 -35.96
C SER A 85 13.33 -32.06 -34.69
N GLN A 86 13.74 -31.07 -33.89
CA GLN A 86 14.46 -31.34 -32.65
C GLN A 86 13.53 -31.93 -31.58
N PHE A 87 14.08 -32.86 -30.81
CA PHE A 87 13.39 -33.51 -29.71
C PHE A 87 13.15 -32.49 -28.58
N ILE A 88 11.94 -32.48 -28.04
CA ILE A 88 11.56 -31.69 -26.86
C ILE A 88 10.95 -32.67 -25.87
N ASP A 89 11.50 -32.70 -24.66
CA ASP A 89 11.00 -33.54 -23.58
C ASP A 89 9.58 -33.12 -23.22
N LEU A 90 8.66 -34.07 -23.21
CA LEU A 90 7.25 -33.86 -22.87
C LEU A 90 7.06 -33.37 -21.43
N LEU A 91 8.01 -33.66 -20.53
CA LEU A 91 8.01 -33.18 -19.16
C LEU A 91 8.39 -31.69 -19.06
N ASP A 92 9.08 -31.13 -20.04
CA ASP A 92 9.36 -29.68 -20.11
C ASP A 92 8.07 -28.87 -20.42
N ASP A 93 7.04 -29.57 -20.91
CA ASP A 93 5.68 -29.09 -21.15
C ASP A 93 4.75 -29.25 -19.94
N THR A 94 5.29 -29.54 -18.74
CA THR A 94 4.53 -29.73 -17.49
C THR A 94 5.09 -28.92 -16.32
N ARG A 95 4.32 -28.70 -15.25
CA ARG A 95 4.82 -28.05 -14.02
C ARG A 95 5.76 -28.92 -13.19
N ILE A 96 6.02 -30.15 -13.64
CA ILE A 96 6.92 -31.06 -12.94
C ILE A 96 8.31 -30.43 -12.95
N HIS A 97 8.90 -30.29 -11.77
CA HIS A 97 10.24 -29.75 -11.63
C HIS A 97 11.29 -30.79 -12.07
N PRO A 98 12.40 -30.40 -12.75
CA PRO A 98 13.42 -31.35 -13.22
C PRO A 98 14.02 -32.27 -12.14
N GLU A 99 13.99 -31.86 -10.87
CA GLU A 99 14.41 -32.71 -9.74
C GLU A 99 13.50 -33.94 -9.51
N SER A 100 12.30 -33.90 -10.08
CA SER A 100 11.26 -34.93 -9.92
C SER A 100 10.96 -35.66 -11.23
N TYR A 101 11.75 -35.45 -12.29
CA TYR A 101 11.58 -36.16 -13.57
C TYR A 101 11.72 -37.66 -13.42
N SER A 102 12.69 -38.13 -12.62
CA SER A 102 12.83 -39.55 -12.32
C SER A 102 11.58 -40.13 -11.64
N LEU A 103 10.90 -39.38 -10.77
CA LEU A 103 9.66 -39.84 -10.14
C LEU A 103 8.52 -39.95 -11.15
N ALA A 104 8.40 -38.99 -12.06
CA ALA A 104 7.38 -39.00 -13.10
C ALA A 104 7.59 -40.13 -14.10
N GLN A 105 8.86 -40.37 -14.46
CA GLN A 105 9.29 -41.48 -15.29
C GLN A 105 9.03 -42.84 -14.63
N ASP A 106 9.39 -43.01 -13.35
CA ASP A 106 9.11 -44.23 -12.58
C ASP A 106 7.61 -44.53 -12.56
N LEU A 107 6.78 -43.52 -12.26
CA LEU A 107 5.32 -43.65 -12.20
C LEU A 107 4.74 -44.04 -13.57
N ALA A 108 5.15 -43.35 -14.64
CA ALA A 108 4.66 -43.65 -15.97
C ALA A 108 5.08 -45.04 -16.44
N LYS A 109 6.31 -45.46 -16.11
CA LYS A 109 6.84 -46.79 -16.43
C LYS A 109 6.06 -47.90 -15.74
N ASP A 110 5.75 -47.74 -14.45
CA ASP A 110 4.95 -48.73 -13.70
C ASP A 110 3.55 -48.87 -14.32
N ILE A 111 2.88 -47.75 -14.65
CA ILE A 111 1.57 -47.75 -15.32
C ILE A 111 1.64 -48.39 -16.71
N TYR A 112 2.69 -48.10 -17.48
CA TYR A 112 2.89 -48.66 -18.81
C TYR A 112 3.01 -50.19 -18.79
N ARG A 113 3.70 -50.74 -17.78
CA ARG A 113 3.83 -52.18 -17.56
C ARG A 113 2.53 -52.84 -17.13
N GLU A 114 1.80 -52.18 -16.22
CA GLU A 114 0.47 -52.66 -15.78
C GLU A 114 -0.55 -52.71 -16.93
N ASP A 115 -0.41 -51.86 -17.95
CA ASP A 115 -1.24 -51.89 -19.18
C ASP A 115 -0.83 -53.01 -20.16
N GLY A 116 0.11 -53.89 -19.79
CA GLY A 116 0.46 -55.10 -20.53
C GLY A 116 1.66 -55.00 -21.48
N ASN A 117 2.46 -53.93 -21.39
CA ASN A 117 3.60 -53.67 -22.31
C ASN A 117 4.97 -54.04 -21.69
N ASP A 118 5.06 -55.12 -20.93
CA ASP A 118 6.25 -55.49 -20.13
C ASP A 118 7.42 -56.08 -20.97
N ASP A 119 7.22 -56.33 -22.26
CA ASP A 119 8.17 -57.03 -23.15
C ASP A 119 9.24 -56.13 -23.81
N ALA A 120 9.26 -54.81 -23.52
CA ALA A 120 10.19 -53.85 -24.13
C ALA A 120 11.43 -53.57 -23.25
N ASN A 121 12.55 -53.24 -23.89
CA ASN A 121 13.80 -52.88 -23.18
C ASN A 121 13.59 -51.65 -22.28
N ASP A 122 14.27 -51.63 -21.12
CA ASP A 122 14.09 -50.61 -20.08
C ASP A 122 14.29 -49.16 -20.57
N ASP A 123 15.16 -48.93 -21.56
CA ASP A 123 15.43 -47.61 -22.15
C ASP A 123 14.33 -47.16 -23.12
N ASP A 124 13.84 -48.06 -23.99
CA ASP A 124 12.76 -47.78 -24.95
C ASP A 124 11.42 -47.55 -24.23
N VAL A 125 11.20 -48.27 -23.12
CA VAL A 125 10.02 -48.14 -22.26
C VAL A 125 9.92 -46.73 -21.67
N LEU A 126 11.04 -46.11 -21.30
CA LEU A 126 11.04 -44.82 -20.61
C LEU A 126 10.51 -43.69 -21.49
N GLU A 127 10.92 -43.68 -22.77
CA GLU A 127 10.52 -42.66 -23.74
C GLU A 127 9.05 -42.82 -24.13
N MET A 128 8.59 -44.06 -24.36
CA MET A 128 7.21 -44.36 -24.74
C MET A 128 6.21 -44.26 -23.58
N ALA A 129 6.64 -44.49 -22.33
CA ALA A 129 5.74 -44.51 -21.18
C ALA A 129 5.07 -43.14 -20.95
N ILE A 130 5.80 -42.03 -21.11
CA ILE A 130 5.23 -40.69 -20.92
C ILE A 130 4.19 -40.38 -22.00
N GLU A 131 4.45 -40.73 -23.25
CA GLU A 131 3.50 -40.56 -24.36
C GLU A 131 2.23 -41.39 -24.13
N HIS A 132 2.39 -42.68 -23.83
CA HIS A 132 1.29 -43.61 -23.58
C HIS A 132 0.35 -43.13 -22.46
N VAL A 133 0.94 -42.68 -21.37
CA VAL A 133 0.20 -42.23 -20.18
C VAL A 133 -0.52 -40.90 -20.44
N ARG A 134 0.03 -40.02 -21.29
CA ARG A 134 -0.65 -38.80 -21.76
C ARG A 134 -1.78 -39.10 -22.75
N GLU A 135 -1.64 -40.11 -23.61
CA GLU A 135 -2.70 -40.54 -24.54
C GLU A 135 -3.85 -41.26 -23.83
N LYS A 136 -3.57 -41.91 -22.70
CA LYS A 136 -4.57 -42.64 -21.89
C LYS A 136 -4.74 -42.07 -20.47
N PRO A 137 -5.31 -40.85 -20.28
CA PRO A 137 -5.49 -40.25 -18.95
C PRO A 137 -6.39 -41.02 -17.97
N HIS A 138 -7.13 -42.02 -18.43
CA HIS A 138 -7.95 -42.87 -17.55
C HIS A 138 -7.09 -43.81 -16.70
N LEU A 139 -5.90 -44.22 -17.19
CA LEU A 139 -4.95 -45.03 -16.43
C LEU A 139 -4.45 -44.26 -15.20
N LEU A 140 -4.07 -43.00 -15.38
CA LEU A 140 -3.66 -42.11 -14.28
C LEU A 140 -4.76 -41.88 -13.25
N ARG A 141 -6.03 -41.81 -13.68
CA ARG A 141 -7.16 -41.62 -12.76
C ARG A 141 -7.40 -42.82 -11.84
N ALA A 142 -7.06 -44.02 -12.32
CA ALA A 142 -7.23 -45.24 -11.54
C ALA A 142 -6.15 -45.43 -10.47
N VAL A 143 -5.01 -44.75 -10.58
CA VAL A 143 -3.89 -44.89 -9.63
C VAL A 143 -4.22 -44.25 -8.28
N ASP A 144 -4.17 -45.05 -7.21
CA ASP A 144 -4.11 -44.55 -5.84
C ASP A 144 -2.68 -44.11 -5.51
N VAL A 145 -2.49 -42.79 -5.43
CA VAL A 145 -1.17 -42.20 -5.14
C VAL A 145 -0.69 -42.53 -3.72
N HIS A 146 -1.61 -42.75 -2.77
CA HIS A 146 -1.22 -43.05 -1.40
C HIS A 146 -0.61 -44.45 -1.29
N GLU A 147 -1.26 -45.45 -1.89
CA GLU A 147 -0.78 -46.84 -1.92
C GLU A 147 0.53 -46.93 -2.71
N TYR A 148 0.61 -46.29 -3.87
CA TYR A 148 1.83 -46.24 -4.67
C TYR A 148 3.01 -45.62 -3.90
N ALA A 149 2.75 -44.51 -3.18
CA ALA A 149 3.78 -43.86 -2.36
C ALA A 149 4.23 -44.72 -1.17
N GLU A 150 3.34 -45.53 -0.59
CA GLU A 150 3.69 -46.47 0.46
C GLU A 150 4.54 -47.63 -0.07
N GLN A 151 4.12 -48.25 -1.18
CA GLN A 151 4.84 -49.36 -1.82
C GLN A 151 6.27 -48.99 -2.22
N LYS A 152 6.48 -47.77 -2.73
CA LYS A 152 7.81 -47.26 -3.13
C LYS A 152 8.58 -46.61 -1.97
N ASN A 153 8.06 -46.63 -0.74
CA ASN A 153 8.65 -45.99 0.45
C ASN A 153 8.95 -44.48 0.25
N ARG A 154 8.00 -43.77 -0.39
CA ARG A 154 8.08 -42.35 -0.78
C ARG A 154 6.91 -41.52 -0.23
N LEU A 155 6.37 -41.88 0.93
CA LEU A 155 5.26 -41.16 1.59
C LEU A 155 5.52 -39.66 1.80
N ASN A 156 6.79 -39.27 1.98
CA ASN A 156 7.21 -37.87 2.08
C ASN A 156 7.01 -37.05 0.79
N LYS A 157 6.80 -37.70 -0.36
CA LYS A 157 6.56 -37.08 -1.67
C LYS A 157 5.14 -37.33 -2.19
N LYS A 158 4.20 -37.73 -1.34
CA LYS A 158 2.81 -38.03 -1.72
C LYS A 158 2.15 -36.89 -2.50
N GLU A 159 2.25 -35.65 -2.00
CA GLU A 159 1.68 -34.48 -2.67
C GLU A 159 2.36 -34.23 -4.03
N THR A 160 3.69 -34.35 -4.10
CA THR A 160 4.44 -34.22 -5.36
C THR A 160 4.04 -35.29 -6.38
N LEU A 161 3.82 -36.54 -5.96
CA LEU A 161 3.33 -37.60 -6.84
C LEU A 161 1.91 -37.33 -7.32
N ASN A 162 1.06 -36.75 -6.47
CA ASN A 162 -0.28 -36.35 -6.87
C ASN A 162 -0.25 -35.21 -7.90
N ASP A 163 0.61 -34.21 -7.70
CA ASP A 163 0.82 -33.13 -8.68
C ASP A 163 1.39 -33.66 -10.00
N ILE A 164 2.36 -34.58 -9.94
CA ILE A 164 2.89 -35.27 -11.13
C ILE A 164 1.77 -36.00 -11.87
N ARG A 165 0.93 -36.76 -11.16
CA ARG A 165 -0.21 -37.48 -11.75
C ARG A 165 -1.13 -36.52 -12.50
N LEU A 166 -1.48 -35.39 -11.89
CA LEU A 166 -2.35 -34.38 -12.51
C LEU A 166 -1.69 -33.71 -13.73
N GLU A 167 -0.39 -33.40 -13.65
CA GLU A 167 0.34 -32.78 -14.75
C GLU A 167 0.62 -33.74 -15.92
N LEU A 168 0.75 -35.04 -15.66
CA LEU A 168 0.80 -36.07 -16.71
C LEU A 168 -0.56 -36.25 -17.40
N MET A 169 -1.68 -36.00 -16.70
CA MET A 169 -3.01 -36.00 -17.33
C MET A 169 -3.19 -34.78 -18.24
N GLU A 170 -2.99 -33.58 -17.67
CA GLU A 170 -3.17 -32.30 -18.37
C GLU A 170 -2.05 -31.32 -18.02
N GLY A 171 -0.97 -31.38 -18.81
CA GLY A 171 0.21 -30.54 -18.60
C GLY A 171 -0.07 -29.05 -18.68
N PHE A 172 0.36 -28.30 -17.65
CA PHE A 172 0.16 -26.86 -17.56
C PHE A 172 -1.30 -26.38 -17.70
N GLN A 173 -2.28 -27.19 -17.25
CA GLN A 173 -3.68 -26.78 -17.25
C GLN A 173 -3.87 -25.43 -16.52
N ASP A 174 -4.61 -24.50 -17.12
CA ASP A 174 -4.89 -23.19 -16.51
C ASP A 174 -5.91 -23.35 -15.38
N ARG A 175 -5.48 -23.12 -14.14
CA ARG A 175 -6.32 -23.24 -12.94
C ARG A 175 -7.05 -21.95 -12.59
N ARG A 176 -6.91 -20.89 -13.40
CA ARG A 176 -7.64 -19.63 -13.18
C ARG A 176 -9.12 -19.82 -13.44
N ARG A 177 -9.91 -18.90 -12.89
CA ARG A 177 -11.33 -18.82 -13.25
C ARG A 177 -11.42 -18.53 -14.75
N PRO A 178 -12.29 -19.24 -15.49
CA PRO A 178 -12.51 -18.93 -16.89
C PRO A 178 -12.95 -17.48 -17.03
N TYR A 179 -12.62 -16.89 -18.17
CA TYR A 179 -13.08 -15.53 -18.48
C TYR A 179 -14.60 -15.50 -18.48
N VAL A 180 -15.15 -14.50 -17.81
CA VAL A 180 -16.59 -14.21 -17.76
C VAL A 180 -16.77 -12.84 -18.38
N GLU A 181 -17.66 -12.75 -19.37
CA GLU A 181 -18.02 -11.47 -19.97
C GLU A 181 -18.69 -10.58 -18.93
N PRO A 182 -18.44 -9.26 -18.94
CA PRO A 182 -19.10 -8.34 -18.03
C PRO A 182 -20.61 -8.50 -18.08
N SER A 183 -21.24 -8.51 -16.91
CA SER A 183 -22.70 -8.48 -16.83
C SER A 183 -23.24 -7.15 -17.37
N GLN A 184 -24.51 -7.12 -17.78
CA GLN A 184 -25.16 -5.88 -18.23
C GLN A 184 -25.06 -4.73 -17.22
N ASP A 185 -25.00 -5.06 -15.93
CA ASP A 185 -24.81 -4.08 -14.86
C ASP A 185 -23.40 -3.49 -14.89
N GLU A 186 -22.39 -4.34 -14.99
CA GLU A 186 -20.99 -3.93 -15.10
C GLU A 186 -20.74 -3.13 -16.38
N GLU A 187 -21.30 -3.56 -17.52
CA GLU A 187 -21.23 -2.82 -18.79
C GLU A 187 -21.83 -1.41 -18.65
N PHE A 188 -22.99 -1.32 -17.99
CA PHE A 188 -23.66 -0.06 -17.76
C PHE A 188 -22.78 0.90 -16.94
N TYR A 189 -22.19 0.43 -15.84
CA TYR A 189 -21.31 1.25 -14.99
C TYR A 189 -19.97 1.58 -15.67
N MET A 190 -19.38 0.65 -16.43
CA MET A 190 -18.15 0.89 -17.19
C MET A 190 -18.33 1.99 -18.25
N ILE A 191 -19.49 2.03 -18.93
CA ILE A 191 -19.78 3.01 -19.99
C ILE A 191 -20.23 4.34 -19.41
N SER A 192 -21.11 4.32 -18.40
CA SER A 192 -21.62 5.55 -17.78
C SER A 192 -20.59 6.24 -16.88
N GLY A 193 -19.62 5.50 -16.35
CA GLY A 193 -18.70 6.00 -15.32
C GLY A 193 -19.37 6.20 -13.95
N GLU A 194 -20.65 5.85 -13.84
CA GLU A 194 -21.42 5.92 -12.60
C GLU A 194 -21.18 4.67 -11.76
N THR A 195 -21.40 4.79 -10.45
CA THR A 195 -21.42 3.65 -9.53
C THR A 195 -22.85 3.34 -9.12
N GLU A 196 -23.09 2.12 -8.64
CA GLU A 196 -24.39 1.75 -8.05
C GLU A 196 -24.79 2.68 -6.90
N GLU A 197 -23.79 3.17 -6.17
CA GLU A 197 -24.01 4.14 -5.10
C GLU A 197 -24.46 5.51 -5.64
N ALA A 198 -23.86 6.00 -6.71
CA ALA A 198 -24.21 7.29 -7.30
C ALA A 198 -25.56 7.24 -8.03
N LEU A 199 -25.78 6.18 -8.81
CA LEU A 199 -26.94 6.01 -9.66
C LEU A 199 -27.71 4.72 -9.31
N SER A 200 -28.56 4.83 -8.29
CA SER A 200 -29.48 3.76 -7.85
C SER A 200 -30.94 4.22 -7.85
N GLU A 201 -31.86 3.27 -7.93
CA GLU A 201 -33.29 3.54 -7.80
C GLU A 201 -33.59 4.24 -6.46
N GLY A 202 -34.40 5.30 -6.50
CA GLY A 202 -34.74 6.12 -5.34
C GLY A 202 -33.76 7.27 -5.05
N ARG A 203 -32.59 7.35 -5.71
CA ARG A 203 -31.68 8.51 -5.58
C ARG A 203 -32.28 9.75 -6.20
N ILE A 204 -31.99 10.90 -5.59
CA ILE A 204 -32.34 12.22 -6.13
C ILE A 204 -31.16 12.69 -6.98
N VAL A 205 -31.46 13.07 -8.22
CA VAL A 205 -30.49 13.54 -9.22
C VAL A 205 -31.01 14.82 -9.88
N GLN A 206 -30.09 15.61 -10.40
CA GLN A 206 -30.43 16.75 -11.25
C GLN A 206 -30.39 16.34 -12.72
N ALA A 207 -31.42 16.72 -13.46
CA ALA A 207 -31.55 16.42 -14.88
C ALA A 207 -31.93 17.69 -15.65
N THR A 208 -31.21 17.95 -16.73
CA THR A 208 -31.47 19.09 -17.61
C THR A 208 -32.40 18.67 -18.74
N VAL A 209 -33.50 19.38 -18.94
CA VAL A 209 -34.47 19.11 -20.01
C VAL A 209 -33.85 19.45 -21.36
N ARG A 210 -33.73 18.45 -22.24
CA ARG A 210 -33.22 18.63 -23.61
C ARG A 210 -34.34 18.82 -24.62
N ARG A 211 -35.46 18.12 -24.45
CA ARG A 211 -36.59 18.15 -25.36
C ARG A 211 -37.89 17.85 -24.64
N VAL A 212 -38.93 18.61 -24.90
CA VAL A 212 -40.27 18.39 -24.32
C VAL A 212 -41.24 17.94 -25.41
N GLN A 213 -42.08 16.97 -25.09
CA GLN A 213 -43.21 16.50 -25.89
C GLN A 213 -44.46 16.52 -25.01
N ALA A 214 -45.65 16.46 -25.62
CA ALA A 214 -46.92 16.57 -24.88
C ALA A 214 -47.04 15.61 -23.69
N GLN A 215 -46.56 14.36 -23.84
CA GLN A 215 -46.70 13.29 -22.82
C GLN A 215 -45.39 12.89 -22.14
N ARG A 216 -44.23 13.38 -22.59
CA ARG A 216 -42.93 13.07 -22.00
C ARG A 216 -41.90 14.17 -22.22
N ALA A 217 -40.97 14.32 -21.29
CA ALA A 217 -39.76 15.11 -21.43
C ALA A 217 -38.54 14.20 -21.49
N ILE A 218 -37.62 14.51 -22.39
CA ILE A 218 -36.31 13.87 -22.50
C ILE A 218 -35.32 14.80 -21.80
N CYS A 219 -34.71 14.29 -20.76
CA CYS A 219 -33.73 14.98 -19.94
C CYS A 219 -32.36 14.33 -20.10
N VAL A 220 -31.31 15.03 -19.72
CA VAL A 220 -29.94 14.50 -19.63
C VAL A 220 -29.44 14.72 -18.22
N LEU A 221 -28.94 13.67 -17.60
CA LEU A 221 -28.29 13.72 -16.29
C LEU A 221 -26.88 14.30 -16.45
N GLU A 222 -26.25 14.74 -15.36
CA GLU A 222 -24.86 15.23 -15.37
C GLU A 222 -23.87 14.19 -15.91
N SER A 223 -24.17 12.91 -15.69
CA SER A 223 -23.42 11.75 -16.21
C SER A 223 -23.52 11.56 -17.73
N GLY A 224 -24.34 12.35 -18.41
CA GLY A 224 -24.62 12.21 -19.84
C GLY A 224 -25.67 11.14 -20.16
N LEU A 225 -26.20 10.42 -19.16
CA LEU A 225 -27.27 9.44 -19.36
C LEU A 225 -28.59 10.12 -19.75
N THR A 226 -29.38 9.41 -20.56
CA THR A 226 -30.69 9.91 -21.01
C THR A 226 -31.74 9.63 -19.94
N GLY A 227 -32.27 10.71 -19.36
CA GLY A 227 -33.41 10.71 -18.47
C GLY A 227 -34.73 10.76 -19.24
N MET A 228 -35.70 9.94 -18.85
CA MET A 228 -37.07 9.99 -19.37
C MET A 228 -38.01 10.37 -18.24
N LEU A 229 -38.73 11.48 -18.41
CA LEU A 229 -39.75 11.95 -17.48
C LEU A 229 -41.11 11.90 -18.18
N SER A 230 -41.98 11.01 -17.71
CA SER A 230 -43.36 10.92 -18.22
C SER A 230 -44.24 12.00 -17.59
N LYS A 231 -45.32 12.41 -18.29
CA LYS A 231 -46.29 13.38 -17.76
C LYS A 231 -46.85 12.97 -16.40
N GLU A 232 -47.19 11.69 -16.27
CA GLU A 232 -47.70 11.12 -15.04
C GLU A 232 -46.70 11.26 -13.89
N ASP A 233 -45.39 11.21 -14.17
CA ASP A 233 -44.32 11.22 -13.17
C ASP A 233 -43.83 12.65 -12.85
N TYR A 234 -44.42 13.70 -13.46
CA TYR A 234 -44.01 15.09 -13.21
C TYR A 234 -44.58 15.68 -11.92
N THR A 235 -45.87 15.45 -11.65
CA THR A 235 -46.56 15.98 -10.45
C THR A 235 -47.63 14.99 -9.98
N ASP A 236 -48.04 15.11 -8.72
CA ASP A 236 -49.09 14.25 -8.14
C ASP A 236 -50.47 14.53 -8.77
N ASP A 237 -50.77 15.80 -9.07
CA ASP A 237 -51.98 16.25 -9.75
C ASP A 237 -51.82 16.27 -11.28
N TRP A 238 -51.23 15.22 -11.85
CA TRP A 238 -50.91 15.15 -13.29
C TRP A 238 -52.12 15.30 -14.22
N ARG A 239 -53.34 15.08 -13.70
CA ARG A 239 -54.60 15.22 -14.44
C ARG A 239 -54.94 16.69 -14.77
N ASP A 240 -54.42 17.63 -13.99
CA ASP A 240 -54.67 19.06 -14.18
C ASP A 240 -53.73 19.68 -15.24
N ILE A 241 -52.72 18.92 -15.66
CA ILE A 241 -51.81 19.30 -16.74
C ILE A 241 -52.35 18.68 -18.03
N ASN A 242 -52.55 19.47 -19.09
CA ASN A 242 -52.89 18.92 -20.41
C ASN A 242 -51.63 18.42 -21.12
N GLU A 243 -50.60 19.26 -21.22
CA GLU A 243 -49.32 18.95 -21.85
C GLU A 243 -48.14 19.38 -20.99
N LEU A 244 -47.04 18.59 -21.02
CA LEU A 244 -45.80 18.96 -20.33
C LEU A 244 -45.16 20.24 -20.90
N THR A 245 -45.39 20.52 -22.18
CA THR A 245 -44.87 21.71 -22.90
C THR A 245 -45.31 23.03 -22.25
N ASP A 246 -46.44 23.05 -21.55
CA ASP A 246 -46.96 24.25 -20.87
C ASP A 246 -46.17 24.58 -19.59
N LYS A 247 -45.49 23.59 -19.02
CA LYS A 247 -44.81 23.68 -17.71
C LYS A 247 -43.30 23.60 -17.80
N LEU A 248 -42.77 22.88 -18.79
CA LEU A 248 -41.34 22.64 -18.97
C LEU A 248 -40.85 23.28 -20.27
N ARG A 249 -39.66 23.87 -20.20
CA ARG A 249 -38.94 24.40 -21.36
C ARG A 249 -37.61 23.68 -21.51
N GLU A 250 -37.10 23.70 -22.74
CA GLU A 250 -35.76 23.18 -23.02
C GLU A 250 -34.71 24.04 -22.29
N GLY A 251 -33.78 23.38 -21.60
CA GLY A 251 -32.78 24.02 -20.74
C GLY A 251 -33.14 24.08 -19.26
N ASP A 252 -34.39 23.76 -18.87
CA ASP A 252 -34.78 23.73 -17.47
C ASP A 252 -34.04 22.63 -16.70
N ILE A 253 -33.60 22.94 -15.48
CA ILE A 253 -32.94 21.97 -14.58
C ILE A 253 -33.98 21.50 -13.57
N LEU A 254 -34.22 20.19 -13.56
CA LEU A 254 -35.18 19.55 -12.67
C LEU A 254 -34.46 18.69 -11.64
N THR A 255 -34.90 18.80 -10.39
CA THR A 255 -34.51 17.87 -9.33
C THR A 255 -35.52 16.74 -9.31
N CYS A 256 -35.10 15.54 -9.70
CA CYS A 256 -35.98 14.40 -9.82
C CYS A 256 -35.37 13.17 -9.15
N ARG A 257 -36.21 12.23 -8.78
CA ARG A 257 -35.83 10.95 -8.23
C ARG A 257 -35.78 9.89 -9.33
N ILE A 258 -34.81 8.99 -9.25
CA ILE A 258 -34.72 7.83 -10.14
C ILE A 258 -35.81 6.84 -9.77
N LYS A 259 -36.70 6.56 -10.70
CA LYS A 259 -37.79 5.58 -10.55
C LYS A 259 -37.31 4.17 -10.91
N SER A 260 -36.63 4.04 -12.05
CA SER A 260 -36.03 2.79 -12.49
C SER A 260 -34.93 3.04 -13.51
N ILE A 261 -34.00 2.09 -13.65
CA ILE A 261 -32.89 2.19 -14.59
C ILE A 261 -32.98 1.04 -15.60
N GLN A 262 -33.22 1.37 -16.87
CA GLN A 262 -33.13 0.42 -17.98
C GLN A 262 -31.70 0.36 -18.50
N LYS A 263 -30.91 -0.52 -17.89
CA LYS A 263 -29.48 -0.70 -18.18
C LYS A 263 -29.22 -1.15 -19.62
N ASN A 264 -30.08 -1.99 -20.19
CA ASN A 264 -30.00 -2.45 -21.58
C ASN A 264 -30.10 -1.35 -22.65
N ARG A 265 -30.73 -0.21 -22.31
CA ARG A 265 -30.95 0.92 -23.22
C ARG A 265 -30.25 2.20 -22.74
N TYR A 266 -29.53 2.13 -21.63
CA TYR A 266 -28.89 3.27 -20.98
C TYR A 266 -29.89 4.43 -20.71
N GLN A 267 -31.12 4.07 -20.31
CA GLN A 267 -32.20 5.01 -20.04
C GLN A 267 -32.58 5.00 -18.57
N VAL A 268 -32.68 6.20 -17.98
CA VAL A 268 -33.07 6.39 -16.58
C VAL A 268 -34.46 6.98 -16.54
N PHE A 269 -35.41 6.32 -15.89
CA PHE A 269 -36.75 6.87 -15.70
C PHE A 269 -36.77 7.74 -14.45
N LEU A 270 -37.26 8.97 -14.61
CA LEU A 270 -37.26 10.00 -13.57
C LEU A 270 -38.68 10.28 -13.11
N THR A 271 -38.82 10.64 -11.83
CA THR A 271 -40.06 11.17 -11.24
C THR A 271 -39.77 12.43 -10.45
N CYS A 272 -40.60 13.45 -10.60
CA CYS A 272 -40.49 14.71 -9.87
C CYS A 272 -41.74 14.95 -9.00
N ARG A 273 -42.58 13.90 -8.80
CA ARG A 273 -43.73 13.91 -7.88
C ARG A 273 -43.31 14.25 -6.46
N GLU A 274 -44.06 15.12 -5.80
CA GLU A 274 -43.73 15.60 -4.47
C GLU A 274 -43.90 14.48 -3.42
N SER A 275 -44.91 13.63 -3.57
CA SER A 275 -45.14 12.44 -2.74
C SER A 275 -43.95 11.47 -2.76
N GLU A 276 -43.39 11.22 -3.95
CA GLU A 276 -42.20 10.40 -4.12
C GLU A 276 -40.98 11.09 -3.53
N MET A 277 -40.76 12.39 -3.82
CA MET A 277 -39.60 13.12 -3.30
C MET A 277 -39.52 13.16 -1.76
N ARG A 278 -40.66 13.15 -1.06
CA ARG A 278 -40.74 13.10 0.41
C ARG A 278 -40.65 11.68 0.99
N ASN A 279 -40.91 10.64 0.21
CA ASN A 279 -40.84 9.26 0.69
C ASN A 279 -39.40 8.85 0.96
N ASN A 280 -39.06 8.54 2.21
CA ASN A 280 -37.71 8.11 2.60
C ASN A 280 -37.52 6.57 2.59
N ARG A 281 -38.41 5.82 1.93
CA ARG A 281 -38.45 4.35 1.99
C ARG A 281 -37.15 3.67 1.50
N PHE A 282 -36.41 4.30 0.59
CA PHE A 282 -35.17 3.75 0.03
C PHE A 282 -33.88 4.14 0.80
N GLN A 283 -33.92 5.13 1.71
CA GLN A 283 -32.76 5.42 2.58
C GLN A 283 -32.52 4.31 3.62
N ASN A 284 -33.53 3.48 3.90
CA ASN A 284 -33.44 2.41 4.89
C ASN A 284 -32.67 1.16 4.42
N HIS A 285 -32.22 1.12 3.16
CA HIS A 285 -31.32 0.07 2.64
C HIS A 285 -29.86 0.53 2.55
N ARG A 286 -29.43 1.48 3.38
CA ARG A 286 -28.02 1.50 3.73
C ARG A 286 -27.74 0.24 4.53
N ASN A 287 -27.06 -0.72 3.92
CA ASN A 287 -26.23 -1.67 4.66
C ASN A 287 -25.18 -0.83 5.40
N MET A 288 -25.58 -0.30 6.56
CA MET A 288 -24.65 0.34 7.48
C MET A 288 -23.67 -0.75 7.90
N ASP A 289 -22.38 -0.47 7.75
CA ASP A 289 -21.33 -1.36 8.24
C ASP A 289 -21.64 -1.68 9.71
N PRO A 290 -21.68 -2.97 10.12
CA PRO A 290 -21.90 -3.37 11.51
C PRO A 290 -20.95 -2.71 12.53
N TYR A 291 -19.80 -2.21 12.07
CA TYR A 291 -18.82 -1.48 12.88
C TYR A 291 -19.01 0.05 12.88
N TYR A 292 -19.95 0.59 12.11
CA TYR A 292 -20.25 2.01 12.05
C TYR A 292 -21.14 2.43 13.24
N HIS A 293 -20.51 2.96 14.29
CA HIS A 293 -21.19 3.55 15.44
C HIS A 293 -21.16 5.07 15.37
N GLU A 294 -22.32 5.67 15.09
CA GLU A 294 -22.50 7.12 14.90
C GLU A 294 -22.08 7.96 16.12
N GLU A 295 -22.22 7.40 17.34
CA GLU A 295 -21.82 8.06 18.59
C GLU A 295 -20.32 8.33 18.70
N ARG A 296 -19.45 7.51 18.08
CA ARG A 296 -17.99 7.74 18.11
C ARG A 296 -17.56 8.90 17.23
N SER A 297 -18.25 9.14 16.12
CA SER A 297 -17.88 10.19 15.16
C SER A 297 -18.18 11.59 15.70
N ALA A 298 -19.29 11.78 16.42
CA ALA A 298 -19.62 13.06 17.04
C ALA A 298 -18.59 13.46 18.11
N VAL A 299 -18.22 12.51 18.99
CA VAL A 299 -17.19 12.72 20.03
C VAL A 299 -15.82 13.00 19.43
N HIS A 300 -15.44 12.28 18.36
CA HIS A 300 -14.18 12.55 17.65
C HIS A 300 -14.15 13.93 16.99
N THR A 301 -15.29 14.38 16.44
CA THR A 301 -15.38 15.67 15.75
C THR A 301 -15.34 16.84 16.74
N GLU A 302 -15.97 16.71 17.91
CA GLU A 302 -15.88 17.69 19.00
C GLU A 302 -14.48 17.71 19.64
N GLN A 303 -13.87 16.55 19.88
CA GLN A 303 -12.50 16.46 20.37
C GLN A 303 -11.49 17.01 19.36
N GLU A 304 -11.68 16.77 18.06
CA GLU A 304 -10.85 17.37 17.01
C GLU A 304 -11.04 18.88 16.92
N LYS A 305 -12.27 19.41 17.04
CA LYS A 305 -12.52 20.85 17.09
C LYS A 305 -11.84 21.48 18.31
N ALA A 306 -12.04 20.90 19.49
CA ALA A 306 -11.40 21.37 20.72
C ALA A 306 -9.87 21.27 20.66
N ARG A 307 -9.32 20.25 20.00
CA ARG A 307 -7.88 20.09 19.76
C ARG A 307 -7.36 21.13 18.77
N LYS A 308 -8.07 21.38 17.66
CA LYS A 308 -7.73 22.42 16.68
C LYS A 308 -7.80 23.82 17.30
N GLU A 309 -8.80 24.10 18.14
CA GLU A 309 -8.90 25.35 18.89
C GLU A 309 -7.76 25.52 19.90
N LYS A 310 -7.38 24.46 20.63
CA LYS A 310 -6.19 24.47 21.49
C LYS A 310 -4.90 24.67 20.69
N GLU A 311 -4.77 24.08 19.51
CA GLU A 311 -3.60 24.24 18.62
C GLU A 311 -3.53 25.66 18.01
N LEU A 312 -4.67 26.27 17.68
CA LEU A 312 -4.78 27.67 17.24
C LEU A 312 -4.48 28.68 18.36
N ALA A 313 -4.75 28.31 19.62
CA ALA A 313 -4.46 29.14 20.79
C ALA A 313 -2.97 29.16 21.18
N LYS A 314 -2.13 28.27 20.64
CA LYS A 314 -0.69 28.28 20.91
C LYS A 314 -0.02 29.43 20.15
N HIS A 315 0.67 30.33 20.87
CA HIS A 315 1.41 31.47 20.31
C HIS A 315 2.68 31.11 19.50
N PHE A 316 2.84 29.86 19.08
CA PHE A 316 3.94 29.40 18.23
C PHE A 316 3.41 28.44 17.16
N LYS A 317 4.06 28.40 16.00
CA LYS A 317 3.71 27.43 14.94
C LYS A 317 4.41 26.09 15.21
N PRO A 318 3.69 24.98 15.36
CA PRO A 318 4.30 23.67 15.58
C PRO A 318 5.13 23.25 14.36
N ARG A 319 6.22 22.51 14.60
CA ARG A 319 7.16 22.07 13.56
C ARG A 319 7.43 20.58 13.62
N MET A 320 7.61 19.98 12.46
CA MET A 320 7.94 18.55 12.32
C MET A 320 9.46 18.38 12.25
N ILE A 321 10.15 18.61 13.37
CA ILE A 321 11.59 18.39 13.49
C ILE A 321 11.80 17.08 14.25
N VAL A 322 12.51 16.14 13.64
CA VAL A 322 12.81 14.84 14.24
C VAL A 322 14.13 14.95 14.98
N HIS A 323 14.07 15.23 16.29
CA HIS A 323 15.25 15.27 17.15
C HIS A 323 14.87 14.91 18.59
N PRO A 324 15.65 14.10 19.33
CA PRO A 324 15.30 13.65 20.68
C PRO A 324 15.05 14.77 21.68
N ARG A 325 15.77 15.90 21.52
CA ARG A 325 15.64 17.09 22.38
C ARG A 325 14.64 18.12 21.86
N PHE A 326 13.92 17.88 20.76
CA PHE A 326 12.98 18.84 20.20
C PHE A 326 11.52 18.52 20.58
N GLN A 327 10.77 19.51 21.09
CA GLN A 327 9.35 19.37 21.39
C GLN A 327 8.56 20.63 21.02
N ASN A 328 7.33 20.45 20.50
CA ASN A 328 6.40 21.53 20.21
C ASN A 328 5.66 21.97 21.49
N ILE A 329 6.37 22.67 22.36
CA ILE A 329 5.87 23.14 23.65
C ILE A 329 6.13 24.64 23.85
N THR A 330 5.32 25.30 24.68
CA THR A 330 5.51 26.71 25.05
C THR A 330 6.70 26.90 26.01
N ALA A 331 7.01 28.16 26.35
CA ALA A 331 8.03 28.45 27.36
C ALA A 331 7.66 27.89 28.74
N ASP A 332 6.40 28.08 29.14
CA ASP A 332 5.89 27.63 30.44
C ASP A 332 5.79 26.09 30.49
N GLU A 333 5.30 25.46 29.42
CA GLU A 333 5.27 23.99 29.28
C GLU A 333 6.70 23.41 29.33
N ALA A 334 7.70 24.10 28.78
CA ALA A 334 9.10 23.67 28.85
C ALA A 334 9.70 23.79 30.25
N ILE A 335 9.32 24.81 31.01
CA ILE A 335 9.73 24.98 32.41
C ILE A 335 9.13 23.86 33.27
N GLU A 336 7.84 23.57 33.10
CA GLU A 336 7.15 22.46 33.76
C GLU A 336 7.77 21.11 33.36
N PHE A 337 8.03 20.88 32.08
CA PHE A 337 8.66 19.63 31.62
C PHE A 337 10.07 19.40 32.19
N LEU A 338 10.80 20.48 32.52
CA LEU A 338 12.13 20.41 33.10
C LEU A 338 12.12 20.49 34.63
N SER A 339 11.01 20.84 35.29
CA SER A 339 10.96 21.00 36.76
C SER A 339 11.36 19.73 37.48
N ASP A 340 10.96 18.57 36.95
CA ASP A 340 11.19 17.27 37.58
C ASP A 340 12.53 16.62 37.19
N LYS A 341 13.30 17.27 36.31
CA LYS A 341 14.56 16.73 35.76
C LYS A 341 15.81 17.24 36.48
N ASP A 342 16.94 16.59 36.25
CA ASP A 342 18.23 17.02 36.84
C ASP A 342 18.77 18.33 36.23
N PRO A 343 19.53 19.15 36.99
CA PRO A 343 20.25 20.29 36.46
C PRO A 343 21.19 19.90 35.30
N GLY A 344 21.11 20.65 34.20
CA GLY A 344 21.80 20.37 32.94
C GLY A 344 20.92 19.75 31.86
N GLU A 345 19.71 19.29 32.20
CA GLU A 345 18.74 18.82 31.20
C GLU A 345 18.18 19.98 30.37
N SER A 346 18.00 19.75 29.06
CA SER A 346 17.54 20.77 28.12
C SER A 346 16.52 20.27 27.12
N VAL A 347 15.73 21.21 26.58
CA VAL A 347 14.75 20.99 25.52
C VAL A 347 14.77 22.16 24.53
N ILE A 348 14.68 21.84 23.25
CA ILE A 348 14.59 22.80 22.16
C ILE A 348 13.12 22.87 21.73
N ARG A 349 12.60 24.09 21.64
CA ARG A 349 11.20 24.34 21.27
C ARG A 349 11.09 25.41 20.18
N PRO A 350 9.98 25.47 19.44
CA PRO A 350 9.69 26.60 18.57
C PRO A 350 9.72 27.92 19.34
N SER A 351 10.23 28.97 18.70
CA SER A 351 10.17 30.32 19.24
C SER A 351 8.88 31.03 18.80
N SER A 352 8.30 31.83 19.70
CA SER A 352 7.21 32.76 19.38
C SER A 352 7.65 33.90 18.45
N ARG A 353 8.96 34.14 18.31
CA ARG A 353 9.53 35.17 17.42
C ARG A 353 9.34 34.87 15.94
N GLY A 354 9.06 33.61 15.58
CA GLY A 354 8.72 33.23 14.21
C GLY A 354 9.39 31.95 13.72
N PRO A 355 9.15 31.59 12.45
CA PRO A 355 9.59 30.33 11.86
C PRO A 355 11.10 30.27 11.57
N SER A 356 11.88 31.32 11.84
CA SER A 356 13.34 31.32 11.71
C SER A 356 14.07 31.30 13.05
N PHE A 357 13.34 31.05 14.14
CA PHE A 357 13.89 31.04 15.49
C PHE A 357 13.45 29.77 16.23
N LEU A 358 14.40 29.15 16.92
CA LEU A 358 14.16 28.14 17.94
C LEU A 358 14.65 28.69 19.29
N THR A 359 14.15 28.13 20.38
CA THR A 359 14.64 28.49 21.72
C THR A 359 15.07 27.22 22.45
N LEU A 360 16.32 27.19 22.89
CA LEU A 360 16.88 26.20 23.79
C LEU A 360 16.55 26.60 25.23
N THR A 361 15.85 25.75 25.95
CA THR A 361 15.62 25.90 27.40
C THR A 361 16.49 24.90 28.15
N LEU A 362 17.34 25.38 29.05
CA LEU A 362 18.25 24.59 29.87
C LEU A 362 17.91 24.78 31.36
N LYS A 363 17.79 23.68 32.11
CA LYS A 363 17.67 23.75 33.57
C LYS A 363 19.03 24.04 34.18
N VAL A 364 19.19 25.20 34.81
CA VAL A 364 20.43 25.60 35.49
C VAL A 364 20.40 25.10 36.93
N TYR A 365 19.30 25.35 37.62
CA TYR A 365 19.09 24.94 39.00
C TYR A 365 17.60 24.79 39.29
N ASP A 366 17.22 24.35 40.49
CA ASP A 366 15.82 24.21 40.86
C ASP A 366 15.12 25.58 40.83
N GLY A 367 14.05 25.69 40.04
CA GLY A 367 13.36 26.96 39.75
C GLY A 367 14.11 27.94 38.83
N VAL A 368 15.32 27.62 38.36
CA VAL A 368 16.14 28.51 37.52
C VAL A 368 16.41 27.89 36.14
N PHE A 369 15.87 28.53 35.11
CA PHE A 369 15.96 28.08 33.72
C PHE A 369 16.60 29.14 32.83
N ALA A 370 17.52 28.72 31.97
CA ALA A 370 18.13 29.58 30.97
C ALA A 370 17.44 29.35 29.61
N HIS A 371 17.01 30.43 28.97
CA HIS A 371 16.47 30.39 27.61
C HIS A 371 17.44 31.06 26.64
N LYS A 372 17.86 30.33 25.61
CA LYS A 372 18.77 30.84 24.58
C LYS A 372 18.13 30.74 23.21
N ASP A 373 18.10 31.86 22.50
CA ASP A 373 17.60 31.91 21.13
C ASP A 373 18.62 31.33 20.14
N ILE A 374 18.12 30.49 19.24
CA ILE A 374 18.84 29.90 18.11
C ILE A 374 18.24 30.52 16.84
N VAL A 375 19.07 31.25 16.08
CA VAL A 375 18.66 31.88 14.83
C VAL A 375 18.95 30.94 13.67
N GLU A 376 17.94 30.62 12.88
CA GLU A 376 18.06 29.71 11.73
C GLU A 376 18.30 30.48 10.44
N GLY A 377 19.41 30.17 9.76
CA GLY A 377 19.80 30.71 8.46
C GLY A 377 19.54 29.76 7.29
N GLY A 378 19.59 30.29 6.07
CA GLY A 378 19.53 29.49 4.84
C GLY A 378 18.16 28.90 4.48
N LYS A 379 17.06 29.49 5.00
CA LYS A 379 15.68 29.06 4.67
C LYS A 379 15.22 29.60 3.32
N GLU A 380 14.65 28.72 2.49
CA GLU A 380 14.01 29.11 1.23
C GLU A 380 12.62 29.71 1.50
N HIS A 381 12.33 30.88 0.94
CA HIS A 381 11.07 31.62 1.13
C HIS A 381 10.01 31.28 0.06
N LYS A 382 10.08 30.09 -0.53
CA LYS A 382 9.19 29.69 -1.62
C LYS A 382 7.78 29.34 -1.13
N ASP A 383 7.67 28.59 -0.03
CA ASP A 383 6.39 28.13 0.52
C ASP A 383 6.35 28.18 2.07
N ILE A 384 5.16 28.18 2.67
CA ILE A 384 4.99 28.14 4.15
C ILE A 384 5.64 26.89 4.75
N THR A 385 5.61 25.77 4.03
CA THR A 385 6.20 24.49 4.45
C THR A 385 7.73 24.53 4.46
N SER A 386 8.36 25.29 3.55
CA SER A 386 9.83 25.42 3.52
C SER A 386 10.36 26.27 4.68
N LEU A 387 9.56 27.22 5.17
CA LEU A 387 9.89 28.03 6.36
C LEU A 387 9.82 27.22 7.67
N LEU A 388 8.97 26.19 7.73
CA LEU A 388 8.81 25.34 8.93
C LEU A 388 9.87 24.25 9.06
N ARG A 389 10.65 23.97 8.01
CA ARG A 389 11.81 23.08 8.08
C ARG A 389 12.95 23.74 8.85
N ILE A 390 13.85 22.92 9.40
CA ILE A 390 15.06 23.43 10.06
C ILE A 390 15.94 24.17 9.04
N GLY A 391 16.53 25.29 9.45
CA GLY A 391 17.48 26.04 8.61
C GLY A 391 18.74 25.25 8.29
N LYS A 392 19.48 25.67 7.27
CA LYS A 392 20.78 25.06 6.90
C LYS A 392 21.90 25.38 7.88
N THR A 393 21.73 26.44 8.65
CA THR A 393 22.71 26.90 9.65
C THR A 393 21.96 27.39 10.88
N LEU A 394 22.47 27.09 12.06
CA LEU A 394 21.95 27.53 13.35
C LEU A 394 22.97 28.47 13.99
N LYS A 395 22.56 29.66 14.45
CA LYS A 395 23.46 30.62 15.10
C LYS A 395 23.03 30.88 16.54
N ILE A 396 23.96 30.78 17.47
CA ILE A 396 23.78 31.13 18.89
C ILE A 396 24.85 32.16 19.27
N GLY A 397 24.45 33.42 19.44
CA GLY A 397 25.42 34.51 19.66
C GLY A 397 26.30 34.71 18.40
N GLU A 398 27.61 34.51 18.53
CA GLU A 398 28.56 34.56 17.41
C GLU A 398 28.88 33.19 16.80
N ASP A 399 28.55 32.10 17.50
CA ASP A 399 28.85 30.75 17.06
C ASP A 399 27.81 30.25 16.06
N THR A 400 28.27 29.53 15.04
CA THR A 400 27.44 28.92 13.99
C THR A 400 27.61 27.40 13.99
N PHE A 401 26.49 26.69 13.82
CA PHE A 401 26.34 25.24 13.88
C PHE A 401 25.57 24.75 12.64
N GLU A 402 25.81 23.51 12.23
CA GLU A 402 25.19 22.88 11.07
C GLU A 402 23.83 22.25 11.42
N ASP A 403 23.73 21.58 12.57
CA ASP A 403 22.52 20.91 13.03
C ASP A 403 22.32 21.00 14.56
N LEU A 404 21.24 20.39 15.06
CA LEU A 404 20.92 20.42 16.49
C LEU A 404 21.85 19.55 17.32
N ASP A 405 22.38 18.45 16.77
CA ASP A 405 23.31 17.58 17.49
C ASP A 405 24.63 18.32 17.76
N GLU A 406 25.13 19.08 16.77
CA GLU A 406 26.31 19.92 16.94
C GLU A 406 26.07 21.05 17.98
N VAL A 407 24.86 21.61 18.04
CA VAL A 407 24.49 22.57 19.11
C VAL A 407 24.58 21.90 20.47
N MET A 408 24.11 20.66 20.60
CA MET A 408 24.22 19.92 21.87
C MET A 408 25.68 19.72 22.26
N ASP A 409 26.49 19.19 21.34
CA ASP A 409 27.88 18.80 21.62
C ASP A 409 28.81 20.00 21.86
N ARG A 410 28.68 21.07 21.07
CA ARG A 410 29.61 22.22 21.11
C ARG A 410 29.16 23.34 22.03
N TYR A 411 27.86 23.49 22.27
CA TYR A 411 27.33 24.58 23.09
C TYR A 411 26.77 24.06 24.43
N VAL A 412 25.89 23.06 24.41
CA VAL A 412 25.19 22.62 25.63
C VAL A 412 26.10 21.81 26.55
N ASP A 413 26.79 20.80 26.03
CA ASP A 413 27.60 19.89 26.83
C ASP A 413 28.73 20.59 27.61
N PRO A 414 29.50 21.54 27.02
CA PRO A 414 30.49 22.30 27.77
C PRO A 414 29.85 23.18 28.87
N LEU A 415 28.68 23.78 28.60
CA LEU A 415 27.95 24.57 29.58
C LEU A 415 27.46 23.70 30.74
N VAL A 416 26.92 22.52 30.44
CA VAL A 416 26.48 21.55 31.46
C VAL A 416 27.66 21.04 32.28
N ALA A 417 28.82 20.81 31.65
CA ALA A 417 30.04 20.42 32.37
C ALA A 417 30.49 21.51 33.35
N HIS A 418 30.51 22.78 32.94
CA HIS A 418 30.82 23.90 33.82
C HIS A 418 29.77 24.06 34.93
N LEU A 419 28.49 23.92 34.61
CA LEU A 419 27.39 23.97 35.57
C LEU A 419 27.55 22.89 36.64
N LYS A 420 27.76 21.64 36.24
CA LYS A 420 28.01 20.53 37.18
C LYS A 420 29.26 20.79 38.02
N GLY A 421 30.31 21.36 37.43
CA GLY A 421 31.51 21.80 38.17
C GLY A 421 31.21 22.86 39.23
N MET A 422 30.37 23.86 38.91
CA MET A 422 29.94 24.90 39.84
C MET A 422 29.08 24.35 40.97
N LEU A 423 28.10 23.49 40.66
CA LEU A 423 27.20 22.88 41.63
C LEU A 423 27.93 21.93 42.59
N ASN A 424 28.96 21.24 42.11
CA ASN A 424 29.80 20.35 42.92
C ASN A 424 30.93 21.09 43.66
N TYR A 425 31.06 22.41 43.50
CA TYR A 425 32.11 23.15 44.17
C TYR A 425 31.88 23.18 45.69
N ARG A 426 32.94 22.95 46.46
CA ARG A 426 32.88 22.85 47.94
C ARG A 426 32.25 24.04 48.66
N LYS A 427 32.24 25.23 48.02
CA LYS A 427 31.62 26.46 48.55
C LYS A 427 30.33 26.82 47.82
N PHE A 428 29.69 25.88 47.13
CA PHE A 428 28.34 26.09 46.62
C PHE A 428 27.35 25.97 47.79
N ARG A 429 26.47 26.96 47.95
CA ARG A 429 25.40 26.95 48.95
C ARG A 429 24.06 27.09 48.26
N ARG A 430 23.09 26.34 48.79
CA ARG A 430 21.70 26.40 48.37
C ARG A 430 20.99 27.39 49.28
N GLY A 431 20.19 28.27 48.70
CA GLY A 431 19.39 29.22 49.47
C GLY A 431 19.24 30.56 48.76
N THR A 432 18.37 31.40 49.30
CA THR A 432 18.21 32.77 48.81
C THR A 432 19.45 33.60 49.14
N LYS A 433 19.67 34.69 48.40
CA LYS A 433 20.79 35.61 48.65
C LYS A 433 20.88 36.04 50.12
N THR A 434 19.74 36.28 50.77
CA THR A 434 19.65 36.67 52.18
C THR A 434 20.13 35.58 53.14
N GLU A 435 19.80 34.31 52.86
CA GLU A 435 20.24 33.18 53.68
C GLU A 435 21.75 32.95 53.54
N VAL A 436 22.25 33.05 52.31
CA VAL A 436 23.70 32.91 52.03
C VAL A 436 24.49 34.09 52.62
N ASP A 437 23.96 35.32 52.55
CA ASP A 437 24.57 36.52 53.16
C ASP A 437 24.63 36.41 54.70
N GLU A 438 23.63 35.81 55.33
CA GLU A 438 23.65 35.59 56.78
C GLU A 438 24.64 34.49 57.18
N LEU A 439 24.69 33.37 56.44
CA LEU A 439 25.72 32.33 56.62
C LEU A 439 27.13 32.89 56.44
N LEU A 440 27.32 33.77 55.45
CA LEU A 440 28.56 34.51 55.21
C LEU A 440 28.96 35.37 56.41
N ARG A 441 28.00 36.08 57.02
CA ARG A 441 28.25 36.90 58.22
C ARG A 441 28.64 36.06 59.41
N ILE A 442 27.97 34.94 59.64
CA ILE A 442 28.29 33.98 60.71
C ILE A 442 29.71 33.45 60.53
N GLU A 443 30.05 32.95 59.33
CA GLU A 443 31.36 32.36 59.06
C GLU A 443 32.50 33.39 59.07
N LYS A 444 32.22 34.63 58.68
CA LYS A 444 33.16 35.75 58.78
C LYS A 444 33.39 36.19 60.23
N ALA A 445 32.38 36.11 61.08
CA ALA A 445 32.50 36.36 62.52
C ALA A 445 33.35 35.28 63.20
N GLU A 446 33.22 34.02 62.78
CA GLU A 446 34.01 32.90 63.31
C GLU A 446 35.48 32.94 62.82
N ASN A 447 35.75 33.40 61.59
CA ASN A 447 37.11 33.44 61.03
C ASN A 447 37.48 34.81 60.41
N PRO A 448 37.81 35.82 61.24
CA PRO A 448 37.96 37.22 60.82
C PRO A 448 39.07 37.48 59.77
N MET A 449 40.14 36.67 59.80
CA MET A 449 41.32 36.82 58.93
C MET A 449 41.17 36.17 57.54
N SER A 450 40.07 35.44 57.28
CA SER A 450 39.84 34.77 55.99
C SER A 450 38.99 35.63 55.03
N VAL A 451 39.33 35.63 53.73
CA VAL A 451 38.47 36.21 52.68
C VAL A 451 37.61 35.09 52.11
N LEU A 452 36.30 35.20 52.30
CA LEU A 452 35.32 34.19 51.88
C LEU A 452 34.66 34.64 50.57
N LEU A 453 34.87 33.89 49.49
CA LEU A 453 34.16 34.02 48.22
C LEU A 453 33.26 32.79 48.04
N TRP A 454 31.96 33.02 47.89
CA TRP A 454 30.92 32.01 47.70
C TRP A 454 30.20 32.27 46.38
N ASN A 455 29.90 31.21 45.63
CA ASN A 455 29.08 31.31 44.42
C ASN A 455 27.61 31.09 44.82
N ILE A 456 26.76 32.07 44.48
CA ILE A 456 25.33 32.07 44.79
C ILE A 456 24.56 31.54 43.57
N SER A 457 23.48 30.79 43.80
CA SER A 457 22.54 30.31 42.77
C SER A 457 21.70 31.43 42.17
#